data_AF-A0AAD9M5G4-F1
#
_entry.id   AF-A0AAD9M5G4-F1
#
_cell.length_a   1.000
_cell.length_b   1.000
_cell.length_c   1.000
_cell.angle_alpha   90.00
_cell.angle_beta   90.00
_cell.angle_gamma   90.00
#
_symmetry.space_group_name_H-M   'P 1'
#
loop_
_entity.id
_entity.type
_entity.pdbx_description
1 polymer ?
#
loop_
_entity_poly.entity_id
_entity_poly.type
_entity_poly.pdbx_seq_one_letter_code
_entity_poly.pdbx_strand_id
1 'polypeptide(L)'
;MCIKHIQFYECPSEPTRNPPGQNPPKKHRVRANILCSQVFPCPAAQWEKRLSRYSFMCPACSGESPAVPRDTPVSDEWKRDELQDEAWAQGYLSEYCHAVLLWIRSRCDAGGDEDDDAEAMAAEVAESWLSAFFMERRCKENDHRVGECRCEANGPLAYFYNPATAARRHLTDLAADKLEGDARMRRPGMQAVLADRHIALSAVCRERNLYFKDGISRQPFFSERSIGRRRRILHKSLGDAAKTADRLMLENAEAAEAAAVPGAGWTAAHTLETARVSRRASLVRLMGEVLLYDNGISNGRFSLAVSWLAHVIQVPAWRTASRVEGLEKLARVAGEMNQGSRPDEPFTGLVQAVQKYYFDKRAEWNAQVMKYKARRSVFDRVTAPIDPSRELEDENGWRSCHICKGGFYVSPANMTERSHPGVDMPDHGEPAWQMEGCWCIFGRSCLFKWITDTSAEAREPECPRCGAKFPFVEYQLVEASTGYSIRKDPPGDL
;
A
#
# COMPACT_ATOMS: atom_id res chain seq x y z
N MET A 1 6.92 10.20 4.57
CA MET A 1 7.66 8.94 4.79
C MET A 1 7.25 8.37 6.13
N CYS A 2 7.04 7.05 6.22
CA CYS A 2 6.68 6.40 7.49
C CYS A 2 7.61 5.21 7.78
N ILE A 3 8.14 4.56 6.74
CA ILE A 3 9.17 3.51 6.87
C ILE A 3 10.38 3.84 5.99
N LYS A 4 11.57 3.71 6.58
CA LYS A 4 12.86 3.62 5.87
C LYS A 4 13.26 2.17 5.78
N HIS A 5 13.13 1.59 4.60
CA HIS A 5 13.44 0.19 4.32
C HIS A 5 14.83 0.06 3.69
N ILE A 6 15.70 -0.71 4.32
CA ILE A 6 17.02 -1.07 3.78
C ILE A 6 17.00 -2.55 3.43
N GLN A 7 17.28 -2.87 2.18
CA GLN A 7 17.27 -4.22 1.66
C GLN A 7 18.71 -4.62 1.29
N PHE A 8 19.13 -5.79 1.74
CA PHE A 8 20.42 -6.38 1.40
C PHE A 8 20.20 -7.59 0.50
N TYR A 9 20.99 -7.68 -0.56
CA TYR A 9 20.94 -8.76 -1.55
C TYR A 9 22.34 -9.32 -1.75
N GLU A 10 22.41 -10.61 -2.10
CA GLU A 10 23.64 -11.28 -2.52
C GLU A 10 23.62 -11.45 -4.04
N CYS A 11 24.53 -10.77 -4.72
CA CYS A 11 24.61 -10.73 -6.18
C CYS A 11 25.89 -11.41 -6.67
N PRO A 12 25.88 -12.04 -7.87
CA PRO A 12 27.07 -12.68 -8.41
C PRO A 12 28.25 -11.72 -8.54
N SER A 13 29.43 -12.26 -8.28
CA SER A 13 30.70 -11.60 -8.51
C SER A 13 31.34 -12.15 -9.79
N GLU A 14 32.32 -11.41 -10.31
CA GLU A 14 33.13 -11.90 -11.43
C GLU A 14 33.83 -13.21 -11.04
N PRO A 15 33.89 -14.23 -11.90
CA PRO A 15 34.66 -15.45 -11.63
C PRO A 15 36.16 -15.13 -11.46
N THR A 16 36.84 -15.83 -10.54
CA THR A 16 38.31 -15.76 -10.45
C THR A 16 38.92 -16.58 -11.57
N ARG A 17 39.93 -16.02 -12.25
CA ARG A 17 40.59 -16.69 -13.38
C ARG A 17 41.66 -17.69 -12.94
N ASN A 18 42.44 -17.37 -11.91
CA ASN A 18 43.58 -18.18 -11.48
C ASN A 18 43.82 -18.09 -9.96
N PRO A 19 43.57 -19.17 -9.18
CA PRO A 19 42.93 -20.41 -9.62
C PRO A 19 41.48 -20.15 -10.08
N PRO A 20 40.97 -20.92 -11.07
CA PRO A 20 39.58 -20.84 -11.49
C PRO A 20 38.65 -21.04 -10.29
N GLY A 21 37.74 -20.10 -10.06
CA GLY A 21 36.85 -20.17 -8.90
C GLY A 21 35.72 -19.15 -8.93
N GLN A 22 34.86 -19.23 -7.93
CA GLN A 22 33.82 -18.22 -7.70
C GLN A 22 34.30 -17.25 -6.63
N ASN A 23 34.34 -15.96 -6.96
CA ASN A 23 34.48 -14.92 -5.95
C ASN A 23 33.25 -14.95 -5.02
N PRO A 24 33.43 -14.56 -3.74
CA PRO A 24 32.30 -14.43 -2.83
C PRO A 24 31.26 -13.45 -3.41
N PRO A 25 29.95 -13.69 -3.21
CA PRO A 25 28.90 -12.80 -3.71
C PRO A 25 29.07 -11.34 -3.27
N LYS A 26 28.79 -10.39 -4.16
CA LYS A 26 28.70 -8.96 -3.85
C LYS A 26 27.47 -8.71 -2.98
N LYS A 27 27.60 -7.89 -1.94
CA LYS A 27 26.49 -7.44 -1.11
C LYS A 27 25.93 -6.13 -1.66
N HIS A 28 24.75 -6.17 -2.25
CA HIS A 28 24.05 -4.96 -2.73
C HIS A 28 23.06 -4.45 -1.71
N ARG A 29 23.01 -3.12 -1.57
CA ARG A 29 22.13 -2.44 -0.63
C ARG A 29 21.19 -1.52 -1.39
N VAL A 30 19.90 -1.80 -1.28
CA VAL A 30 18.84 -0.96 -1.85
C VAL A 30 18.14 -0.22 -0.72
N ARG A 31 17.82 1.07 -0.92
CA ARG A 31 17.06 1.85 0.04
C ARG A 31 15.70 2.14 -0.57
N ALA A 32 14.65 1.71 0.11
CA ALA A 32 13.28 2.01 -0.25
C ALA A 32 12.62 2.83 0.85
N ASN A 33 11.82 3.79 0.42
CA ASN A 33 11.13 4.73 1.26
C ASN A 33 9.64 4.40 1.10
N ILE A 34 8.95 4.01 2.18
CA ILE A 34 7.53 3.62 2.15
C ILE A 34 6.66 4.67 2.87
N LEU A 35 5.60 5.12 2.20
CA LEU A 35 4.57 5.96 2.83
C LEU A 35 3.49 5.10 3.46
N CYS A 36 3.07 5.52 4.64
CA CYS A 36 1.79 5.13 5.20
C CYS A 36 0.67 5.92 4.53
N SER A 37 -0.57 5.56 4.85
CA SER A 37 -1.73 6.20 4.27
C SER A 37 -1.96 7.65 4.71
N GLN A 38 -1.10 8.19 5.58
CA GLN A 38 -1.15 9.58 6.00
C GLN A 38 -1.07 10.52 4.79
N VAL A 39 -1.84 11.61 4.85
CA VAL A 39 -1.91 12.62 3.79
C VAL A 39 -0.64 13.46 3.73
N PHE A 40 0.09 13.59 4.83
CA PHE A 40 1.38 14.27 4.94
C PHE A 40 2.52 13.31 5.30
N PRO A 41 3.78 13.64 4.97
CA PRO A 41 4.94 12.92 5.50
C PRO A 41 4.94 12.88 7.03
N CYS A 42 5.19 11.71 7.64
CA CYS A 42 5.58 11.71 9.05
C CYS A 42 6.93 12.43 9.22
N PRO A 43 7.11 13.17 10.32
CA PRO A 43 8.41 13.63 10.78
C PRO A 43 9.44 12.50 10.87
N ALA A 44 10.71 12.78 10.62
CA ALA A 44 11.78 11.78 10.61
C ALA A 44 11.92 11.00 11.92
N ALA A 45 11.68 11.66 13.07
CA ALA A 45 11.68 11.02 14.38
C ALA A 45 10.60 9.92 14.50
N GLN A 46 9.51 10.04 13.74
CA GLN A 46 8.42 9.06 13.71
C GLN A 46 8.62 7.99 12.65
N TRP A 47 9.77 7.90 11.95
CA TRP A 47 9.96 6.85 10.95
C TRP A 47 10.29 5.51 11.60
N GLU A 48 9.68 4.44 11.10
CA GLU A 48 10.11 3.08 11.40
C GLU A 48 11.26 2.72 10.45
N LYS A 49 12.21 1.93 10.93
CA LYS A 49 13.30 1.38 10.13
C LYS A 49 13.06 -0.11 9.94
N ARG A 50 13.04 -0.53 8.69
CA ARG A 50 12.96 -1.94 8.30
C ARG A 50 14.27 -2.36 7.66
N LEU A 51 14.80 -3.51 8.03
CA LEU A 51 15.99 -4.09 7.42
C LEU A 51 15.69 -5.51 6.97
N SER A 52 15.75 -5.75 5.66
CA SER A 52 15.52 -7.09 5.10
C SER A 52 16.77 -7.61 4.42
N ARG A 53 17.03 -8.92 4.53
CA ARG A 53 18.11 -9.60 3.83
C ARG A 53 17.54 -10.68 2.92
N TYR A 54 17.97 -10.70 1.67
CA TYR A 54 17.52 -11.62 0.64
C TYR A 54 18.70 -12.48 0.16
N SER A 55 18.45 -13.77 -0.07
CA SER A 55 19.41 -14.74 -0.63
C SER A 55 19.42 -14.77 -2.16
N PHE A 56 18.71 -13.85 -2.80
CA PHE A 56 18.66 -13.72 -4.26
C PHE A 56 19.20 -12.37 -4.72
N MET A 57 19.40 -12.25 -6.02
CA MET A 57 19.98 -11.08 -6.65
C MET A 57 19.09 -9.85 -6.51
N CYS A 58 19.69 -8.67 -6.39
CA CYS A 58 18.90 -7.43 -6.40
C CYS A 58 18.17 -7.25 -7.74
N PRO A 59 17.08 -6.46 -7.77
CA PRO A 59 16.34 -6.15 -9.00
C PRO A 59 17.21 -5.63 -10.14
N ALA A 60 18.23 -4.82 -9.84
CA ALA A 60 19.14 -4.29 -10.84
C ALA A 60 20.00 -5.38 -11.50
N CYS A 61 20.51 -6.33 -10.73
CA CYS A 61 21.36 -7.42 -11.23
C CYS A 61 20.57 -8.54 -11.91
N SER A 62 19.36 -8.81 -11.43
CA SER A 62 18.49 -9.85 -12.00
C SER A 62 17.70 -9.37 -13.20
N GLY A 63 17.35 -8.08 -13.26
CA GLY A 63 16.29 -7.58 -14.14
C GLY A 63 14.88 -7.87 -13.61
N GLU A 64 14.75 -8.55 -12.46
CA GLU A 64 13.46 -8.85 -11.88
C GLU A 64 12.77 -7.59 -11.36
N SER A 65 11.45 -7.54 -11.45
CA SER A 65 10.68 -6.42 -10.94
C SER A 65 10.76 -6.43 -9.41
N PRO A 66 11.13 -5.31 -8.75
CA PRO A 66 11.09 -5.22 -7.30
C PRO A 66 9.68 -5.49 -6.74
N ALA A 67 8.63 -5.29 -7.55
CA ALA A 67 7.25 -5.50 -7.16
C ALA A 67 6.83 -6.95 -7.02
N VAL A 68 7.55 -7.87 -7.66
CA VAL A 68 7.26 -9.30 -7.58
C VAL A 68 8.47 -9.97 -6.92
N PRO A 69 8.56 -9.95 -5.58
CA PRO A 69 9.71 -10.52 -4.89
C PRO A 69 9.86 -12.01 -5.21
N ARG A 70 11.10 -12.43 -5.49
CA ARG A 70 11.40 -13.81 -5.85
C ARG A 70 11.02 -14.78 -4.74
N ASP A 71 11.34 -14.39 -3.52
CA ASP A 71 11.05 -15.08 -2.27
C ASP A 71 10.92 -14.06 -1.12
N THR A 72 10.49 -14.54 0.04
CA THR A 72 10.53 -13.82 1.30
C THR A 72 11.98 -13.58 1.75
N PRO A 73 12.25 -12.49 2.49
CA PRO A 73 13.59 -12.26 3.02
C PRO A 73 13.98 -13.35 4.02
N VAL A 74 15.25 -13.76 3.99
CA VAL A 74 15.87 -14.68 4.94
C VAL A 74 15.83 -14.10 6.36
N SER A 75 15.96 -12.78 6.49
CA SER A 75 15.77 -12.09 7.76
C SER A 75 15.06 -10.75 7.55
N ASP A 76 14.18 -10.39 8.47
CA ASP A 76 13.44 -9.12 8.45
C ASP A 76 13.40 -8.52 9.85
N GLU A 77 14.09 -7.41 10.05
CA GLU A 77 14.19 -6.68 11.31
C GLU A 77 13.40 -5.38 11.24
N TRP A 78 12.65 -5.09 12.30
CA TRP A 78 11.89 -3.86 12.46
C TRP A 78 12.38 -3.12 13.70
N LYS A 79 12.64 -1.81 13.54
CA LYS A 79 13.04 -0.91 14.62
C LYS A 79 12.18 0.35 14.54
N ARG A 80 11.69 0.81 15.68
CA ARG A 80 10.93 2.06 15.80
C ARG A 80 11.19 2.67 17.17
N ASP A 81 11.03 3.98 17.27
CA ASP A 81 11.04 4.68 18.54
C ASP A 81 9.62 4.68 19.12
N GLU A 82 9.40 3.91 20.18
CA GLU A 82 8.09 3.78 20.83
C GLU A 82 7.69 5.06 21.57
N LEU A 83 8.65 5.93 21.92
CA LEU A 83 8.33 7.23 22.53
C LEU A 83 7.61 8.18 21.55
N GLN A 84 7.74 7.91 20.25
CA GLN A 84 7.11 8.70 19.19
C GLN A 84 5.76 8.13 18.75
N ASP A 85 5.32 7.01 19.32
CA ASP A 85 4.11 6.31 18.90
C ASP A 85 2.84 7.11 19.17
N GLU A 86 2.77 7.79 20.32
CA GLU A 86 1.60 8.61 20.66
C GLU A 86 1.46 9.79 19.70
N ALA A 87 2.55 10.55 19.49
CA ALA A 87 2.57 11.68 18.57
C ALA A 87 2.25 11.24 17.12
N TRP A 88 2.77 10.06 16.72
CA TRP A 88 2.43 9.47 15.43
C TRP A 88 0.94 9.11 15.34
N ALA A 89 0.38 8.42 16.35
CA ALA A 89 -1.01 7.98 16.35
C ALA A 89 -1.97 9.17 16.30
N GLN A 90 -1.68 10.23 17.06
CA GLN A 90 -2.47 11.47 17.03
C GLN A 90 -2.49 12.10 15.64
N GLY A 91 -1.33 12.33 15.03
CA GLY A 91 -1.24 12.93 13.69
C GLY A 91 -1.84 12.04 12.59
N TYR A 92 -1.61 10.73 12.68
CA TYR A 92 -2.10 9.77 11.69
C TYR A 92 -3.63 9.61 11.76
N LEU A 93 -4.19 9.44 12.97
CA LEU A 93 -5.62 9.24 13.15
C LEU A 93 -6.41 10.53 12.96
N SER A 94 -5.88 11.70 13.35
CA SER A 94 -6.56 12.99 13.12
C SER A 94 -6.88 13.19 11.64
N GLU A 95 -5.88 13.06 10.76
CA GLU A 95 -6.05 13.17 9.31
C GLU A 95 -6.98 12.08 8.75
N TYR A 96 -6.89 10.87 9.30
CA TYR A 96 -7.77 9.79 8.89
C TYR A 96 -9.23 10.07 9.25
N CYS A 97 -9.50 10.70 10.39
CA CYS A 97 -10.85 11.04 10.82
C CYS A 97 -11.53 12.02 9.86
N HIS A 98 -10.80 13.00 9.33
CA HIS A 98 -11.36 13.95 8.36
C HIS A 98 -11.85 13.26 7.08
N ALA A 99 -11.07 12.30 6.56
CA ALA A 99 -11.47 11.51 5.38
C ALA A 99 -12.69 10.62 5.67
N VAL A 100 -12.71 9.95 6.82
CA VAL A 100 -13.84 9.08 7.21
C VAL A 100 -15.12 9.89 7.41
N LEU A 101 -15.02 11.09 8.00
CA LEU A 101 -16.16 11.99 8.19
C LEU A 101 -16.78 12.38 6.84
N LEU A 102 -15.95 12.76 5.86
CA LEU A 102 -16.37 13.01 4.48
C LEU A 102 -17.13 11.80 3.90
N TRP A 103 -16.57 10.59 4.00
CA TRP A 103 -17.20 9.40 3.41
C TRP A 103 -18.55 9.07 4.06
N ILE A 104 -18.63 9.13 5.39
CA ILE A 104 -19.86 8.85 6.13
C ILE A 104 -20.94 9.85 5.77
N ARG A 105 -20.61 11.14 5.81
CA ARG A 105 -21.56 12.19 5.57
C ARG A 105 -22.02 12.26 4.11
N SER A 106 -21.15 11.90 3.17
CA SER A 106 -21.56 11.70 1.78
C SER A 106 -22.65 10.64 1.66
N ARG A 107 -22.77 9.68 2.59
CA ARG A 107 -23.78 8.62 2.56
C ARG A 107 -25.08 8.97 3.24
N CYS A 108 -25.13 10.00 4.09
CA CYS A 108 -26.39 10.46 4.67
C CYS A 108 -27.26 11.12 3.60
N ASP A 109 -28.56 10.86 3.63
CA ASP A 109 -29.52 11.63 2.85
C ASP A 109 -29.65 13.02 3.47
N ALA A 110 -29.89 14.03 2.62
CA ALA A 110 -30.11 15.40 3.06
C ALA A 110 -31.44 15.48 3.83
N GLY A 111 -31.42 15.12 5.11
CA GLY A 111 -32.56 15.26 5.99
C GLY A 111 -32.55 16.61 6.69
N GLY A 112 -33.64 17.36 6.57
CA GLY A 112 -34.04 18.43 7.49
C GLY A 112 -33.84 19.85 6.98
N ASP A 113 -34.96 20.48 6.62
CA ASP A 113 -35.13 21.92 6.31
C ASP A 113 -34.99 22.83 7.57
N GLU A 114 -33.94 22.66 8.37
CA GLU A 114 -33.65 23.57 9.49
C GLU A 114 -32.40 24.41 9.17
N ASP A 115 -32.57 25.74 9.11
CA ASP A 115 -31.55 26.69 8.67
C ASP A 115 -30.28 26.68 9.55
N ASP A 116 -30.38 26.33 10.84
CA ASP A 116 -29.24 26.24 11.76
C ASP A 116 -28.35 24.99 11.48
N ASP A 117 -28.96 23.87 11.08
CA ASP A 117 -28.23 22.66 10.68
C ASP A 117 -27.54 22.87 9.32
N ALA A 118 -28.09 23.72 8.46
CA ALA A 118 -27.50 24.06 7.17
C ALA A 118 -26.21 24.88 7.31
N GLU A 119 -26.13 25.82 8.25
CA GLU A 119 -24.93 26.65 8.48
C GLU A 119 -23.81 25.85 9.16
N ALA A 120 -24.14 25.03 10.18
CA ALA A 120 -23.19 24.12 10.80
C ALA A 120 -22.67 23.05 9.82
N MET A 121 -23.54 22.51 8.97
CA MET A 121 -23.15 21.61 7.89
C MET A 121 -22.27 22.33 6.87
N ALA A 122 -22.60 23.56 6.47
CA ALA A 122 -21.81 24.33 5.51
C ALA A 122 -20.40 24.62 6.03
N ALA A 123 -20.25 24.96 7.31
CA ALA A 123 -18.94 25.14 7.95
C ALA A 123 -18.14 23.83 8.01
N GLU A 124 -18.77 22.72 8.43
CA GLU A 124 -18.11 21.41 8.45
C GLU A 124 -17.70 20.92 7.05
N VAL A 125 -18.56 21.13 6.06
CA VAL A 125 -18.30 20.86 4.63
C VAL A 125 -17.11 21.70 4.16
N ALA A 126 -17.18 23.02 4.40
CA ALA A 126 -16.17 23.99 4.00
C ALA A 126 -14.78 23.69 4.56
N GLU A 127 -14.70 23.24 5.82
CA GLU A 127 -13.42 23.08 6.52
C GLU A 127 -12.90 21.65 6.54
N SER A 128 -13.72 20.68 6.96
CA SER A 128 -13.25 19.31 7.21
C SER A 128 -13.35 18.44 5.96
N TRP A 129 -14.49 18.50 5.27
CA TRP A 129 -14.75 17.58 4.15
C TRP A 129 -13.94 17.95 2.93
N LEU A 130 -13.91 19.25 2.58
CA LEU A 130 -13.18 19.71 1.39
C LEU A 130 -11.67 19.67 1.57
N SER A 131 -11.17 19.90 2.77
CA SER A 131 -9.75 19.66 3.08
C SER A 131 -9.41 18.19 2.90
N ALA A 132 -10.18 17.27 3.49
CA ALA A 132 -9.94 15.84 3.32
C ALA A 132 -10.03 15.40 1.85
N PHE A 133 -11.04 15.90 1.13
CA PHE A 133 -11.25 15.64 -0.28
C PHE A 133 -10.03 15.95 -1.14
N PHE A 134 -9.49 17.16 -0.99
CA PHE A 134 -8.30 17.59 -1.69
C PHE A 134 -7.08 16.78 -1.25
N MET A 135 -6.91 16.58 0.06
CA MET A 135 -5.75 15.92 0.64
C MET A 135 -5.63 14.43 0.26
N GLU A 136 -6.75 13.73 0.06
CA GLU A 136 -6.76 12.34 -0.42
C GLU A 136 -6.50 12.20 -1.92
N ARG A 137 -6.86 13.21 -2.72
CA ARG A 137 -6.69 13.22 -4.19
C ARG A 137 -5.41 13.92 -4.66
N ARG A 138 -4.72 14.66 -3.78
CA ARG A 138 -3.53 15.43 -4.13
C ARG A 138 -2.38 14.56 -4.58
N CYS A 139 -1.50 15.15 -5.41
CA CYS A 139 -0.22 14.54 -5.70
C CYS A 139 0.64 14.43 -4.43
N LYS A 140 1.06 13.21 -4.09
CA LYS A 140 1.93 12.92 -2.96
C LYS A 140 3.41 13.19 -3.34
N GLU A 141 3.82 12.80 -4.54
CA GLU A 141 5.23 12.85 -4.96
C GLU A 141 5.70 14.23 -5.43
N ASN A 142 4.87 14.98 -6.16
CA ASN A 142 5.23 16.23 -6.85
C ASN A 142 4.12 17.27 -6.73
N ASP A 143 4.41 18.53 -7.08
CA ASP A 143 3.41 19.60 -7.18
C ASP A 143 2.57 19.51 -8.47
N HIS A 144 1.73 18.48 -8.57
CA HIS A 144 0.78 18.36 -9.68
C HIS A 144 -0.61 18.84 -9.26
N ARG A 145 -1.35 19.46 -10.20
CA ARG A 145 -2.77 19.77 -10.02
C ARG A 145 -3.57 18.48 -9.81
N VAL A 146 -4.61 18.57 -8.98
CA VAL A 146 -5.57 17.47 -8.77
C VAL A 146 -6.22 17.13 -10.11
N GLY A 147 -6.14 15.88 -10.54
CA GLY A 147 -6.64 15.42 -11.85
C GLY A 147 -5.60 15.31 -12.97
N GLU A 148 -4.46 16.01 -12.88
CA GLU A 148 -3.36 15.93 -13.87
C GLU A 148 -2.22 15.01 -13.42
N CYS A 149 -2.30 14.48 -12.20
CA CYS A 149 -1.25 13.69 -11.59
C CYS A 149 -1.10 12.30 -12.25
N ARG A 150 0.06 12.06 -12.88
CA ARG A 150 0.48 10.75 -13.41
C ARG A 150 1.56 10.04 -12.56
N CYS A 151 1.84 10.57 -11.36
CA CYS A 151 2.82 9.97 -10.43
C CYS A 151 2.44 8.55 -10.02
N GLU A 152 3.42 7.72 -9.69
CA GLU A 152 3.17 6.31 -9.33
C GLU A 152 2.22 6.19 -8.13
N ALA A 153 2.41 7.02 -7.09
CA ALA A 153 1.58 7.03 -5.87
C ALA A 153 0.13 7.45 -6.08
N ASN A 154 -0.21 8.06 -7.21
CA ASN A 154 -1.56 8.57 -7.52
C ASN A 154 -2.05 8.19 -8.91
N GLY A 155 -1.30 7.38 -9.64
CA GLY A 155 -1.67 6.88 -10.94
C GLY A 155 -2.36 5.53 -10.84
N PRO A 156 -2.49 4.82 -11.98
CA PRO A 156 -3.03 3.45 -12.02
C PRO A 156 -2.28 2.46 -11.10
N LEU A 157 -1.06 2.80 -10.69
CA LEU A 157 -0.20 1.97 -9.85
C LEU A 157 -0.30 2.28 -8.34
N ALA A 158 -1.16 3.22 -7.92
CA ALA A 158 -1.27 3.64 -6.52
C ALA A 158 -1.54 2.47 -5.55
N TYR A 159 -2.30 1.46 -5.99
CA TYR A 159 -2.55 0.24 -5.23
C TYR A 159 -1.27 -0.54 -4.89
N PHE A 160 -0.30 -0.58 -5.81
CA PHE A 160 0.98 -1.25 -5.60
C PHE A 160 1.89 -0.48 -4.65
N TYR A 161 1.69 0.83 -4.58
CA TYR A 161 2.44 1.70 -3.70
C TYR A 161 1.97 1.59 -2.24
N ASN A 162 0.68 1.82 -2.00
CA ASN A 162 0.03 1.62 -0.70
C ASN A 162 -1.48 1.35 -0.91
N PRO A 163 -1.96 0.12 -0.68
CA PRO A 163 -3.35 -0.24 -0.90
C PRO A 163 -4.34 0.58 -0.05
N ALA A 164 -3.97 0.93 1.19
CA ALA A 164 -4.83 1.73 2.07
C ALA A 164 -4.97 3.17 1.55
N THR A 165 -3.91 3.76 1.01
CA THR A 165 -4.00 5.05 0.31
C THR A 165 -4.94 4.95 -0.90
N ALA A 166 -4.80 3.90 -1.70
CA ALA A 166 -5.62 3.71 -2.90
C ALA A 166 -7.10 3.49 -2.54
N ALA A 167 -7.40 2.76 -1.46
CA ALA A 167 -8.76 2.59 -0.95
C ALA A 167 -9.34 3.90 -0.39
N ARG A 168 -8.57 4.68 0.38
CA ARG A 168 -8.99 6.01 0.86
C ARG A 168 -9.38 6.93 -0.30
N ARG A 169 -8.56 6.94 -1.35
CA ARG A 169 -8.86 7.69 -2.57
C ARG A 169 -10.10 7.18 -3.28
N HIS A 170 -10.25 5.87 -3.44
CA HIS A 170 -11.44 5.29 -4.06
C HIS A 170 -12.73 5.70 -3.32
N LEU A 171 -12.74 5.63 -1.99
CA LEU A 171 -13.87 6.09 -1.17
C LEU A 171 -14.10 7.60 -1.30
N THR A 172 -13.03 8.37 -1.42
CA THR A 172 -13.11 9.83 -1.62
C THR A 172 -13.65 10.18 -3.00
N ASP A 173 -13.28 9.46 -4.05
CA ASP A 173 -13.81 9.63 -5.40
C ASP A 173 -15.31 9.25 -5.42
N LEU A 174 -15.72 8.17 -4.74
CA LEU A 174 -17.15 7.85 -4.57
C LEU A 174 -17.93 8.93 -3.81
N ALA A 175 -17.30 9.56 -2.81
CA ALA A 175 -17.89 10.70 -2.10
C ALA A 175 -17.97 11.92 -3.02
N ALA A 176 -16.96 12.15 -3.89
CA ALA A 176 -16.91 13.20 -4.91
C ALA A 176 -18.12 13.15 -5.82
N ASP A 177 -18.35 12.00 -6.44
CA ASP A 177 -19.38 11.82 -7.45
C ASP A 177 -20.76 12.18 -6.87
N LYS A 178 -21.00 11.86 -5.59
CA LYS A 178 -22.24 12.22 -4.89
C LYS A 178 -22.28 13.71 -4.51
N LEU A 179 -21.17 14.28 -4.04
CA LEU A 179 -21.05 15.70 -3.69
C LEU A 179 -21.26 16.60 -4.91
N GLU A 180 -20.67 16.26 -6.04
CA GLU A 180 -20.85 16.93 -7.33
C GLU A 180 -22.28 16.81 -7.85
N GLY A 181 -23.01 15.77 -7.42
CA GLY A 181 -24.44 15.59 -7.66
C GLY A 181 -25.38 16.46 -6.81
N ASP A 182 -24.92 16.97 -5.66
CA ASP A 182 -25.77 17.70 -4.70
C ASP A 182 -26.05 19.14 -5.15
N ALA A 183 -27.33 19.51 -5.23
CA ALA A 183 -27.78 20.83 -5.65
C ALA A 183 -27.25 21.97 -4.76
N ARG A 184 -27.04 21.72 -3.45
CA ARG A 184 -26.48 22.70 -2.50
C ARG A 184 -25.02 23.00 -2.83
N MET A 185 -24.27 21.98 -3.24
CA MET A 185 -22.86 22.09 -3.61
C MET A 185 -22.65 22.82 -4.94
N ARG A 186 -23.66 22.81 -5.83
CA ARG A 186 -23.65 23.51 -7.11
C ARG A 186 -24.00 25.00 -7.00
N ARG A 187 -24.37 25.51 -5.82
CA ARG A 187 -24.68 26.94 -5.62
C ARG A 187 -23.41 27.80 -5.84
N PRO A 188 -23.50 28.98 -6.49
CA PRO A 188 -22.34 29.84 -6.76
C PRO A 188 -21.52 30.20 -5.52
N GLY A 189 -22.17 30.47 -4.39
CA GLY A 189 -21.48 30.77 -3.12
C GLY A 189 -20.65 29.60 -2.61
N MET A 190 -21.17 28.37 -2.72
CA MET A 190 -20.43 27.16 -2.35
C MET A 190 -19.28 26.90 -3.33
N GLN A 191 -19.47 27.16 -4.63
CA GLN A 191 -18.41 27.07 -5.65
C GLN A 191 -17.27 28.08 -5.42
N ALA A 192 -17.57 29.28 -4.91
CA ALA A 192 -16.55 30.25 -4.50
C ALA A 192 -15.76 29.74 -3.28
N VAL A 193 -16.45 29.26 -2.24
CA VAL A 193 -15.80 28.65 -1.05
C VAL A 193 -14.90 27.46 -1.47
N LEU A 194 -15.37 26.64 -2.41
CA LEU A 194 -14.60 25.53 -2.98
C LEU A 194 -13.31 26.00 -3.65
N ALA A 195 -13.41 27.03 -4.51
CA ALA A 195 -12.27 27.58 -5.21
C ALA A 195 -11.24 28.19 -4.25
N ASP A 196 -11.70 28.98 -3.28
CA ASP A 196 -10.83 29.66 -2.31
C ASP A 196 -10.08 28.65 -1.42
N ARG A 197 -10.78 27.61 -0.94
CA ARG A 197 -10.14 26.55 -0.14
C ARG A 197 -9.14 25.74 -0.96
N HIS A 198 -9.45 25.42 -2.21
CA HIS A 198 -8.51 24.77 -3.11
C HIS A 198 -7.24 25.62 -3.30
N ILE A 199 -7.39 26.93 -3.52
CA ILE A 199 -6.27 27.86 -3.67
C ILE A 199 -5.43 27.90 -2.39
N ALA A 200 -6.06 28.05 -1.22
CA ALA A 200 -5.37 28.11 0.06
C ALA A 200 -4.60 26.82 0.38
N LEU A 201 -5.23 25.65 0.20
CA LEU A 201 -4.58 24.35 0.42
C LEU A 201 -3.43 24.11 -0.56
N SER A 202 -3.62 24.46 -1.83
CA SER A 202 -2.55 24.41 -2.84
C SER A 202 -1.39 25.34 -2.49
N ALA A 203 -1.65 26.55 -1.99
CA ALA A 203 -0.61 27.47 -1.55
C ALA A 203 0.18 26.90 -0.35
N VAL A 204 -0.50 26.40 0.68
CA VAL A 204 0.14 25.79 1.86
C VAL A 204 1.02 24.60 1.47
N CYS A 205 0.55 23.74 0.56
CA CYS A 205 1.32 22.60 0.09
C CYS A 205 2.60 23.04 -0.65
N ARG A 206 2.49 24.07 -1.49
CA ARG A 206 3.61 24.67 -2.24
C ARG A 206 4.63 25.31 -1.33
N GLU A 207 4.19 26.21 -0.45
CA GLU A 207 5.04 26.97 0.47
C GLU A 207 5.82 26.05 1.41
N ARG A 208 5.16 25.00 1.93
CA ARG A 208 5.77 24.06 2.88
C ARG A 208 6.53 22.93 2.19
N ASN A 209 6.59 22.91 0.86
CA ASN A 209 7.27 21.87 0.07
C ASN A 209 6.86 20.45 0.51
N LEU A 210 5.56 20.21 0.71
CA LEU A 210 5.01 18.97 1.28
C LEU A 210 4.89 17.87 0.23
N TYR A 211 5.97 17.68 -0.53
CA TYR A 211 6.14 16.70 -1.61
C TYR A 211 7.14 15.63 -1.18
N PHE A 212 6.91 14.39 -1.62
CA PHE A 212 7.81 13.29 -1.33
C PHE A 212 8.93 13.20 -2.37
N LYS A 213 10.18 13.42 -1.94
CA LYS A 213 11.36 13.08 -2.74
C LYS A 213 11.74 11.60 -2.53
N ASP A 214 12.15 10.92 -3.60
CA ASP A 214 12.73 9.57 -3.57
C ASP A 214 11.82 8.45 -3.04
N GLY A 215 10.50 8.63 -3.16
CA GLY A 215 9.50 7.69 -2.65
C GLY A 215 9.24 6.55 -3.63
N ILE A 216 10.01 5.47 -3.57
CA ILE A 216 9.70 4.26 -4.36
C ILE A 216 9.75 3.04 -3.45
N SER A 217 8.60 2.69 -2.86
CA SER A 217 8.34 1.33 -2.40
C SER A 217 7.66 0.57 -3.53
N ARG A 218 8.46 0.06 -4.47
CA ARG A 218 7.92 -0.82 -5.52
C ARG A 218 7.49 -2.18 -5.00
N GLN A 219 7.70 -2.51 -3.73
CA GLN A 219 7.25 -3.78 -3.16
C GLN A 219 5.89 -3.58 -2.48
N PRO A 220 4.78 -4.03 -3.09
CA PRO A 220 3.56 -4.14 -2.34
C PRO A 220 3.74 -5.19 -1.23
N PHE A 221 3.52 -4.81 0.02
CA PHE A 221 3.65 -5.72 1.15
C PHE A 221 2.38 -6.55 1.33
N PHE A 222 2.05 -7.39 0.34
CA PHE A 222 0.93 -8.34 0.43
C PHE A 222 1.38 -9.63 1.11
N SER A 223 1.74 -9.56 2.38
CA SER A 223 1.88 -10.78 3.17
C SER A 223 0.50 -11.21 3.65
N GLU A 224 -0.06 -12.28 3.06
CA GLU A 224 -1.31 -12.88 3.55
C GLU A 224 -1.23 -13.20 5.05
N ARG A 225 -0.05 -13.63 5.52
CA ARG A 225 0.24 -13.84 6.94
C ARG A 225 0.12 -12.55 7.75
N SER A 226 0.67 -11.43 7.26
CA SER A 226 0.57 -10.12 7.93
C SER A 226 -0.86 -9.61 7.93
N ILE A 227 -1.56 -9.65 6.80
CA ILE A 227 -2.97 -9.24 6.69
C ILE A 227 -3.86 -10.11 7.59
N GLY A 228 -3.66 -11.43 7.60
CA GLY A 228 -4.36 -12.35 8.50
C GLY A 228 -4.09 -12.05 9.98
N ARG A 229 -2.85 -11.69 10.33
CA ARG A 229 -2.51 -11.25 11.71
C ARG A 229 -3.23 -9.95 12.06
N ARG A 230 -3.21 -8.95 11.18
CA ARG A 230 -3.89 -7.66 11.40
C ARG A 230 -5.40 -7.82 11.52
N ARG A 231 -6.00 -8.67 10.68
CA ARG A 231 -7.42 -9.01 10.74
C ARG A 231 -7.79 -9.65 12.08
N ARG A 232 -6.95 -10.57 12.59
CA ARG A 232 -7.12 -11.13 13.95
C ARG A 232 -7.01 -10.06 15.04
N ILE A 233 -6.06 -9.14 14.94
CA ILE A 233 -5.92 -8.01 15.89
C ILE A 233 -7.19 -7.16 15.87
N LEU A 234 -7.67 -6.76 14.69
CA LEU A 234 -8.90 -5.97 14.53
C LEU A 234 -10.11 -6.68 15.14
N HIS A 235 -10.36 -7.94 14.80
CA HIS A 235 -11.49 -8.69 15.34
C HIS A 235 -11.40 -8.86 16.86
N LYS A 236 -10.20 -9.13 17.39
CA LYS A 236 -9.99 -9.22 18.83
C LYS A 236 -10.29 -7.89 19.51
N SER A 237 -9.70 -6.79 19.05
CA SER A 237 -9.92 -5.46 19.64
C SER A 237 -11.40 -5.03 19.58
N LEU A 238 -12.10 -5.30 18.48
CA LEU A 238 -13.54 -5.07 18.36
C LEU A 238 -14.33 -5.90 19.39
N GLY A 239 -14.04 -7.21 19.49
CA GLY A 239 -14.72 -8.11 20.40
C GLY A 239 -14.47 -7.79 21.87
N ASP A 240 -13.23 -7.48 22.24
CA ASP A 240 -12.84 -7.11 23.60
C ASP A 240 -13.51 -5.77 24.01
N ALA A 241 -13.55 -4.78 23.11
CA ALA A 241 -14.21 -3.51 23.36
C ALA A 241 -15.73 -3.64 23.48
N ALA A 242 -16.37 -4.45 22.64
CA ALA A 242 -17.81 -4.71 22.72
C ALA A 242 -18.18 -5.42 24.03
N LYS A 243 -17.46 -6.49 24.39
CA LYS A 243 -17.66 -7.18 25.68
C LYS A 243 -17.46 -6.26 26.88
N THR A 244 -16.49 -5.36 26.80
CA THR A 244 -16.26 -4.38 27.86
C THR A 244 -17.43 -3.41 27.97
N ALA A 245 -17.96 -2.92 26.85
CA ALA A 245 -19.15 -2.07 26.84
C ALA A 245 -20.37 -2.81 27.41
N ASP A 246 -20.64 -4.04 26.95
CA ASP A 246 -21.76 -4.86 27.43
C ASP A 246 -21.69 -5.10 28.94
N ARG A 247 -20.49 -5.43 29.46
CA ARG A 247 -20.25 -5.60 30.89
C ARG A 247 -20.56 -4.33 31.68
N LEU A 248 -20.04 -3.18 31.24
CA LEU A 248 -20.26 -1.90 31.92
C LEU A 248 -21.74 -1.48 31.91
N MET A 249 -22.48 -1.83 30.85
CA MET A 249 -23.92 -1.62 30.78
C MET A 249 -24.68 -2.48 31.78
N LEU A 250 -24.32 -3.76 31.90
CA LEU A 250 -24.91 -4.67 32.89
C LEU A 250 -24.62 -4.20 34.31
N GLU A 251 -23.37 -3.87 34.63
CA GLU A 251 -22.97 -3.34 35.94
C GLU A 251 -23.73 -2.05 36.29
N ASN A 252 -23.99 -1.18 35.30
CA ASN A 252 -24.78 0.04 35.51
C ASN A 252 -26.27 -0.26 35.80
N ALA A 253 -26.86 -1.20 35.06
CA ALA A 253 -28.25 -1.62 35.26
C ALA A 253 -28.44 -2.30 36.63
N GLU A 254 -27.53 -3.20 37.00
CA GLU A 254 -27.52 -3.90 38.30
C GLU A 254 -27.34 -2.93 39.46
N ALA A 255 -26.43 -1.95 39.34
CA ALA A 255 -26.24 -0.93 40.37
C ALA A 255 -27.48 -0.04 40.56
N ALA A 256 -28.18 0.29 39.47
CA ALA A 256 -29.42 1.05 39.53
C ALA A 256 -30.55 0.25 40.20
N GLU A 257 -30.67 -1.05 39.89
CA GLU A 257 -31.63 -1.98 40.51
C GLU A 257 -31.35 -2.15 42.01
N ALA A 258 -30.08 -2.33 42.39
CA ALA A 258 -29.65 -2.46 43.78
C ALA A 258 -29.89 -1.18 44.61
N ALA A 259 -29.90 0.00 43.97
CA ALA A 259 -30.21 1.27 44.61
C ALA A 259 -31.72 1.49 44.87
N ALA A 260 -32.57 0.50 44.56
CA ALA A 260 -34.03 0.52 44.77
C ALA A 260 -34.74 1.73 44.15
N VAL A 261 -34.20 2.26 43.05
CA VAL A 261 -34.84 3.32 42.28
C VAL A 261 -36.05 2.73 41.52
N PRO A 262 -37.26 3.30 41.62
CA PRO A 262 -38.44 2.76 40.93
C PRO A 262 -38.24 2.71 39.41
N GLY A 263 -38.42 1.55 38.79
CA GLY A 263 -38.14 1.34 37.36
C GLY A 263 -36.66 1.16 37.02
N ALA A 264 -35.80 0.90 38.01
CA ALA A 264 -34.38 0.66 37.82
C ALA A 264 -34.05 -0.82 37.55
N GLY A 265 -33.05 -1.01 36.70
CA GLY A 265 -32.73 -2.26 36.01
C GLY A 265 -32.42 -1.95 34.54
N TRP A 266 -32.53 -2.93 33.64
CA TRP A 266 -32.39 -2.69 32.22
C TRP A 266 -33.52 -1.79 31.69
N THR A 267 -33.17 -0.71 30.99
CA THR A 267 -34.14 0.30 30.51
C THR A 267 -34.07 0.51 28.99
N ALA A 268 -35.02 1.27 28.44
CA ALA A 268 -34.97 1.73 27.06
C ALA A 268 -33.70 2.55 26.76
N ALA A 269 -33.19 3.31 27.74
CA ALA A 269 -31.94 4.05 27.59
C ALA A 269 -30.73 3.12 27.42
N HIS A 270 -30.70 1.99 28.16
CA HIS A 270 -29.69 0.95 27.94
C HIS A 270 -29.82 0.38 26.52
N THR A 271 -31.03 0.01 26.09
CA THR A 271 -31.24 -0.51 24.73
C THR A 271 -30.76 0.47 23.63
N LEU A 272 -31.03 1.77 23.80
CA LEU A 272 -30.54 2.82 22.90
C LEU A 272 -29.02 2.94 22.92
N GLU A 273 -28.39 2.82 24.09
CA GLU A 273 -26.94 2.90 24.20
C GLU A 273 -26.25 1.65 23.62
N THR A 274 -26.84 0.46 23.73
CA THR A 274 -26.34 -0.75 23.03
C THR A 274 -26.34 -0.51 21.53
N ALA A 275 -27.42 0.06 20.98
CA ALA A 275 -27.47 0.41 19.57
C ALA A 275 -26.39 1.43 19.18
N ARG A 276 -26.10 2.43 20.03
CA ARG A 276 -25.00 3.39 19.82
C ARG A 276 -23.63 2.70 19.85
N VAL A 277 -23.39 1.80 20.80
CA VAL A 277 -22.17 0.98 20.88
C VAL A 277 -21.99 0.16 19.60
N SER A 278 -23.05 -0.49 19.11
CA SER A 278 -23.01 -1.24 17.85
C SER A 278 -22.67 -0.36 16.65
N ARG A 279 -23.24 0.85 16.55
CA ARG A 279 -22.90 1.82 15.50
C ARG A 279 -21.43 2.25 15.56
N ARG A 280 -20.92 2.56 16.76
CA ARG A 280 -19.50 2.91 16.97
C ARG A 280 -18.58 1.73 16.62
N ALA A 281 -18.95 0.49 16.96
CA ALA A 281 -18.20 -0.69 16.57
C ALA A 281 -18.19 -0.90 15.04
N SER A 282 -19.30 -0.63 14.36
CA SER A 282 -19.41 -0.67 12.90
C SER A 282 -18.50 0.39 12.24
N LEU A 283 -18.42 1.60 12.81
CA LEU A 283 -17.49 2.65 12.38
C LEU A 283 -16.03 2.17 12.51
N VAL A 284 -15.65 1.64 13.67
CA VAL A 284 -14.30 1.14 13.90
C VAL A 284 -13.96 -0.02 12.97
N ARG A 285 -14.94 -0.87 12.64
CA ARG A 285 -14.77 -1.93 11.63
C ARG A 285 -14.46 -1.34 10.25
N LEU A 286 -15.21 -0.35 9.79
CA LEU A 286 -14.92 0.36 8.54
C LEU A 286 -13.50 0.93 8.54
N MET A 287 -13.17 1.69 9.59
CA MET A 287 -11.86 2.32 9.70
C MET A 287 -10.73 1.28 9.72
N GLY A 288 -10.91 0.20 10.46
CA GLY A 288 -9.97 -0.90 10.57
C GLY A 288 -9.76 -1.67 9.27
N GLU A 289 -10.83 -1.96 8.51
CA GLU A 289 -10.75 -2.70 7.23
C GLU A 289 -9.91 -1.96 6.19
N VAL A 290 -10.02 -0.63 6.10
CA VAL A 290 -9.14 0.17 5.24
C VAL A 290 -7.67 0.06 5.71
N LEU A 291 -7.41 0.15 7.02
CA LEU A 291 -6.06 0.12 7.58
C LEU A 291 -5.35 -1.23 7.46
N LEU A 292 -6.09 -2.34 7.29
CA LEU A 292 -5.52 -3.69 7.23
C LEU A 292 -4.36 -3.78 6.23
N TYR A 293 -4.50 -3.11 5.08
CA TYR A 293 -3.55 -3.17 3.98
C TYR A 293 -2.57 -2.00 3.94
N ASP A 294 -2.47 -1.17 4.98
CA ASP A 294 -1.47 -0.10 5.01
C ASP A 294 -0.05 -0.69 5.17
N ASN A 295 0.71 -0.73 4.09
CA ASN A 295 2.07 -1.26 4.06
C ASN A 295 3.12 -0.27 4.59
N GLY A 296 2.73 0.97 4.88
CA GLY A 296 3.61 1.99 5.44
C GLY A 296 3.63 2.04 6.96
N ILE A 297 3.02 1.09 7.64
CA ILE A 297 3.06 0.95 9.11
C ILE A 297 3.39 -0.49 9.51
N SER A 298 4.09 -0.70 10.61
CA SER A 298 4.31 -2.03 11.18
C SER A 298 3.05 -2.63 11.80
N ASN A 299 3.11 -3.90 12.18
CA ASN A 299 2.03 -4.51 12.97
C ASN A 299 1.89 -3.89 14.37
N GLY A 300 2.96 -3.32 14.93
CA GLY A 300 2.90 -2.60 16.21
C GLY A 300 2.07 -1.33 16.08
N ARG A 301 2.37 -0.50 15.07
CA ARG A 301 1.59 0.72 14.79
C ARG A 301 0.17 0.44 14.32
N PHE A 302 -0.06 -0.63 13.57
CA PHE A 302 -1.41 -1.08 13.27
C PHE A 302 -2.18 -1.43 14.57
N SER A 303 -1.58 -2.22 15.47
CA SER A 303 -2.22 -2.58 16.74
C SER A 303 -2.51 -1.36 17.61
N LEU A 304 -1.61 -0.39 17.64
CA LEU A 304 -1.79 0.88 18.34
C LEU A 304 -2.94 1.70 17.73
N ALA A 305 -2.96 1.89 16.41
CA ALA A 305 -4.04 2.60 15.76
C ALA A 305 -5.39 1.94 16.06
N VAL A 306 -5.48 0.60 15.94
CA VAL A 306 -6.70 -0.15 16.24
C VAL A 306 -7.11 -0.05 17.71
N SER A 307 -6.18 0.01 18.66
CA SER A 307 -6.55 0.17 20.08
C SER A 307 -7.18 1.54 20.35
N TRP A 308 -6.65 2.60 19.72
CA TRP A 308 -7.23 3.95 19.80
C TRP A 308 -8.60 4.02 19.13
N LEU A 309 -8.77 3.36 17.99
CA LEU A 309 -10.09 3.25 17.33
C LEU A 309 -11.08 2.47 18.22
N ALA A 310 -10.68 1.32 18.77
CA ALA A 310 -11.55 0.50 19.61
C ALA A 310 -11.97 1.22 20.90
N HIS A 311 -11.14 2.13 21.40
CA HIS A 311 -11.43 2.92 22.61
C HIS A 311 -12.75 3.70 22.48
N VAL A 312 -13.07 4.25 21.31
CA VAL A 312 -14.28 5.06 21.14
C VAL A 312 -15.58 4.24 21.02
N ILE A 313 -15.50 2.91 21.05
CA ILE A 313 -16.69 2.04 21.07
C ILE A 313 -17.48 2.21 22.37
N GLN A 314 -16.76 2.33 23.48
CA GLN A 314 -17.35 2.51 24.81
C GLN A 314 -17.93 3.92 24.96
N VAL A 315 -18.93 4.04 25.84
CA VAL A 315 -19.61 5.29 26.14
C VAL A 315 -18.62 6.27 26.79
N PRO A 316 -18.62 7.58 26.43
CA PRO A 316 -17.72 8.56 27.01
C PRO A 316 -17.72 8.60 28.55
N ALA A 317 -18.85 8.32 29.19
CA ALA A 317 -18.96 8.28 30.65
C ALA A 317 -18.15 7.16 31.32
N TRP A 318 -17.76 6.10 30.58
CA TRP A 318 -17.06 4.93 31.12
C TRP A 318 -15.62 4.81 30.64
N ARG A 319 -15.12 5.81 29.92
CA ARG A 319 -13.76 5.82 29.40
C ARG A 319 -13.13 7.20 29.49
N THR A 320 -11.81 7.25 29.46
CA THR A 320 -11.11 8.52 29.24
C THR A 320 -11.40 9.05 27.83
N ALA A 321 -11.55 10.37 27.69
CA ALA A 321 -11.67 10.99 26.37
C ALA A 321 -10.42 10.69 25.51
N SER A 322 -10.64 10.44 24.22
CA SER A 322 -9.57 10.29 23.25
C SER A 322 -8.83 11.62 23.11
N ARG A 323 -7.50 11.54 23.04
CA ARG A 323 -6.65 12.69 22.69
C ARG A 323 -6.75 13.09 21.21
N VAL A 324 -7.44 12.30 20.39
CA VAL A 324 -7.76 12.64 19.00
C VAL A 324 -9.20 13.14 18.93
N GLU A 325 -9.38 14.46 18.89
CA GLU A 325 -10.70 15.11 18.85
C GLU A 325 -11.57 14.62 17.68
N GLY A 326 -10.95 14.37 16.51
CA GLY A 326 -11.64 13.83 15.34
C GLY A 326 -12.28 12.45 15.58
N LEU A 327 -11.70 11.62 16.45
CA LEU A 327 -12.29 10.32 16.81
C LEU A 327 -13.52 10.49 17.71
N GLU A 328 -13.50 11.44 18.65
CA GLU A 328 -14.69 11.75 19.46
C GLU A 328 -15.83 12.29 18.61
N LYS A 329 -15.51 13.19 17.67
CA LYS A 329 -16.47 13.72 16.71
C LYS A 329 -17.10 12.60 15.89
N LEU A 330 -16.30 11.69 15.32
CA LEU A 330 -16.79 10.55 14.56
C LEU A 330 -17.63 9.60 15.40
N ALA A 331 -17.22 9.31 16.63
CA ALA A 331 -17.96 8.43 17.54
C ALA A 331 -19.34 8.99 17.89
N ARG A 332 -19.44 10.31 18.10
CA ARG A 332 -20.72 11.02 18.30
C ARG A 332 -21.60 10.93 17.06
N VAL A 333 -21.07 11.31 15.89
CA VAL A 333 -21.79 11.25 14.61
C VAL A 333 -22.31 9.83 14.34
N ALA A 334 -21.47 8.81 14.51
CA ALA A 334 -21.89 7.42 14.35
C ALA A 334 -22.96 7.00 15.37
N GLY A 335 -22.86 7.46 16.63
CA GLY A 335 -23.87 7.21 17.65
C GLY A 335 -25.25 7.79 17.32
N GLU A 336 -25.29 8.93 16.64
CA GLU A 336 -26.52 9.67 16.30
C GLU A 336 -27.14 9.28 14.96
N MET A 337 -26.43 8.53 14.10
CA MET A 337 -26.96 8.09 12.81
C MET A 337 -28.18 7.16 12.97
N ASN A 338 -29.36 7.65 12.62
CA ASN A 338 -30.59 6.89 12.54
C ASN A 338 -30.75 6.28 11.13
N GLN A 339 -30.32 5.04 10.93
CA GLN A 339 -30.79 4.23 9.80
C GLN A 339 -31.84 3.26 10.32
N GLY A 340 -33.12 3.63 10.15
CA GLY A 340 -34.28 3.02 10.81
C GLY A 340 -34.24 1.49 10.98
N SER A 341 -33.96 0.71 9.93
CA SER A 341 -34.17 -0.75 9.92
C SER A 341 -32.95 -1.64 10.28
N ARG A 342 -31.72 -1.11 10.39
CA ARG A 342 -30.50 -1.88 10.78
C ARG A 342 -29.50 -1.01 11.55
N PRO A 343 -29.76 -0.70 12.82
CA PRO A 343 -28.90 0.17 13.63
C PRO A 343 -27.51 -0.43 13.92
N ASP A 344 -27.31 -1.73 13.73
CA ASP A 344 -26.04 -2.45 13.96
C ASP A 344 -25.08 -2.43 12.77
N GLU A 345 -25.54 -2.00 11.59
CA GLU A 345 -24.80 -2.10 10.33
C GLU A 345 -24.74 -0.81 9.46
N PRO A 346 -24.71 0.42 10.03
CA PRO A 346 -24.80 1.65 9.23
C PRO A 346 -23.65 1.83 8.22
N PHE A 347 -22.51 1.18 8.47
CA PHE A 347 -21.32 1.28 7.62
C PHE A 347 -21.03 -0.01 6.83
N THR A 348 -21.91 -1.02 6.90
CA THR A 348 -21.67 -2.31 6.23
C THR A 348 -21.52 -2.17 4.72
N GLY A 349 -22.27 -1.28 4.07
CA GLY A 349 -22.10 -1.00 2.64
C GLY A 349 -20.72 -0.43 2.29
N LEU A 350 -20.17 0.46 3.11
CA LEU A 350 -18.81 0.99 2.93
C LEU A 350 -17.75 -0.09 3.21
N VAL A 351 -17.95 -0.92 4.24
CA VAL A 351 -17.08 -2.06 4.52
C VAL A 351 -17.03 -3.03 3.33
N GLN A 352 -18.19 -3.39 2.79
CA GLN A 352 -18.30 -4.27 1.62
C GLN A 352 -17.65 -3.66 0.38
N ALA A 353 -17.82 -2.34 0.15
CA ALA A 353 -17.16 -1.64 -0.94
C ALA A 353 -15.62 -1.71 -0.82
N VAL A 354 -15.07 -1.49 0.38
CA VAL A 354 -13.62 -1.61 0.65
C VAL A 354 -13.13 -3.05 0.46
N GLN A 355 -13.85 -4.03 0.99
CA GLN A 355 -13.50 -5.44 0.86
C GLN A 355 -13.51 -5.88 -0.61
N LYS A 356 -14.54 -5.48 -1.36
CA LYS A 356 -14.63 -5.72 -2.81
C LYS A 356 -13.47 -5.05 -3.55
N TYR A 357 -13.19 -3.77 -3.27
CA TYR A 357 -12.07 -3.05 -3.88
C TYR A 357 -10.74 -3.80 -3.68
N TYR A 358 -10.45 -4.23 -2.45
CA TYR A 358 -9.24 -5.01 -2.15
C TYR A 358 -9.23 -6.37 -2.83
N PHE A 359 -10.37 -7.07 -2.86
CA PHE A 359 -10.49 -8.36 -3.52
C PHE A 359 -10.23 -8.25 -5.02
N ASP A 360 -10.91 -7.35 -5.70
CA ASP A 360 -10.78 -7.15 -7.15
C ASP A 360 -9.35 -6.76 -7.52
N LYS A 361 -8.74 -5.81 -6.80
CA LYS A 361 -7.37 -5.37 -7.06
C LYS A 361 -6.33 -6.45 -6.77
N ARG A 362 -6.55 -7.27 -5.75
CA ARG A 362 -5.68 -8.42 -5.47
C ARG A 362 -5.82 -9.52 -6.52
N ALA A 363 -7.04 -9.77 -7.03
CA ALA A 363 -7.25 -10.72 -8.11
C ALA A 363 -6.54 -10.27 -9.39
N GLU A 364 -6.69 -8.99 -9.76
CA GLU A 364 -5.98 -8.35 -10.87
C GLU A 364 -4.46 -8.50 -10.71
N TRP A 365 -3.94 -8.16 -9.53
CA TRP A 365 -2.52 -8.29 -9.22
C TRP A 365 -2.02 -9.73 -9.27
N ASN A 366 -2.74 -10.66 -8.65
CA ASN A 366 -2.37 -12.07 -8.62
C ASN A 366 -2.29 -12.64 -10.04
N ALA A 367 -3.22 -12.29 -10.92
CA ALA A 367 -3.16 -12.70 -12.32
C ALA A 367 -1.87 -12.20 -13.01
N GLN A 368 -1.48 -10.94 -12.77
CA GLN A 368 -0.23 -10.39 -13.31
C GLN A 368 1.03 -11.05 -12.70
N VAL A 369 1.03 -11.28 -11.39
CA VAL A 369 2.12 -11.95 -10.68
C VAL A 369 2.33 -13.37 -11.16
N MET A 370 1.25 -14.13 -11.37
CA MET A 370 1.36 -15.51 -11.81
C MET A 370 1.89 -15.60 -13.25
N LYS A 371 1.43 -14.72 -14.15
CA LYS A 371 2.03 -14.58 -15.50
C LYS A 371 3.50 -14.22 -15.44
N TYR A 372 3.87 -13.25 -14.60
CA TYR A 372 5.26 -12.87 -14.39
C TYR A 372 6.11 -14.04 -13.86
N LYS A 373 5.60 -14.79 -12.87
CA LYS A 373 6.28 -15.97 -12.31
C LYS A 373 6.45 -17.07 -13.36
N ALA A 374 5.44 -17.31 -14.21
CA ALA A 374 5.55 -18.27 -15.32
C ALA A 374 6.65 -17.85 -16.30
N ARG A 375 6.68 -16.58 -16.73
CA ARG A 375 7.77 -16.03 -17.58
C ARG A 375 9.15 -16.15 -16.94
N ARG A 376 9.25 -15.88 -15.64
CA ARG A 376 10.48 -16.09 -14.87
C ARG A 376 10.89 -17.57 -14.85
N SER A 377 9.95 -18.48 -14.67
CA SER A 377 10.22 -19.92 -14.71
C SER A 377 10.75 -20.38 -16.07
N VAL A 378 10.28 -19.78 -17.18
CA VAL A 378 10.91 -20.00 -18.50
C VAL A 378 12.35 -19.52 -18.49
N PHE A 379 12.59 -18.28 -18.05
CA PHE A 379 13.95 -17.73 -17.98
C PHE A 379 14.89 -18.65 -17.18
N ASP A 380 14.46 -19.09 -15.99
CA ASP A 380 15.26 -19.96 -15.11
C ASP A 380 15.49 -21.36 -15.73
N ARG A 381 14.66 -21.81 -16.68
CA ARG A 381 14.83 -23.10 -17.38
C ARG A 381 15.71 -23.04 -18.61
N VAL A 382 15.72 -21.92 -19.34
CA VAL A 382 16.45 -21.82 -20.62
C VAL A 382 17.78 -21.07 -20.51
N THR A 383 18.10 -20.61 -19.30
CA THR A 383 19.31 -19.85 -19.00
C THR A 383 19.99 -20.35 -17.75
N ALA A 384 21.31 -20.21 -17.71
CA ALA A 384 22.14 -20.60 -16.60
C ALA A 384 23.17 -19.49 -16.28
N PRO A 385 23.72 -19.46 -15.06
CA PRO A 385 24.95 -18.73 -14.80
C PRO A 385 26.03 -19.15 -15.81
N ILE A 386 26.92 -18.22 -16.17
CA ILE A 386 28.08 -18.57 -17.00
C ILE A 386 28.93 -19.64 -16.32
N ASP A 387 29.53 -20.52 -17.12
CA ASP A 387 30.54 -21.45 -16.63
C ASP A 387 31.77 -20.66 -16.12
N PRO A 388 32.26 -20.91 -14.88
CA PRO A 388 33.44 -20.24 -14.34
C PRO A 388 34.71 -20.42 -15.18
N SER A 389 34.81 -21.51 -15.97
CA SER A 389 35.97 -21.76 -16.84
C SER A 389 35.91 -21.01 -18.17
N ARG A 390 34.85 -20.23 -18.41
CA ARG A 390 34.59 -19.60 -19.69
C ARG A 390 35.22 -18.22 -19.78
N GLU A 391 35.99 -18.00 -20.83
CA GLU A 391 36.59 -16.68 -21.07
C GLU A 391 35.50 -15.64 -21.41
N LEU A 392 35.53 -14.56 -20.63
CA LEU A 392 34.65 -13.40 -20.75
C LEU A 392 35.31 -12.26 -21.53
N GLU A 393 36.48 -12.46 -22.11
CA GLU A 393 37.14 -11.49 -22.99
C GLU A 393 37.03 -11.97 -24.43
N ASP A 394 36.76 -11.05 -25.37
CA ASP A 394 36.93 -11.33 -26.79
C ASP A 394 38.34 -10.92 -27.26
N GLU A 395 38.62 -11.01 -28.57
CA GLU A 395 39.92 -10.64 -29.15
C GLU A 395 40.35 -9.20 -28.84
N ASN A 396 39.42 -8.32 -28.44
CA ASN A 396 39.69 -6.95 -28.02
C ASN A 396 39.88 -6.79 -26.50
N GLY A 397 39.94 -7.90 -25.74
CA GLY A 397 40.19 -7.90 -24.31
C GLY A 397 38.97 -7.61 -23.42
N TRP A 398 37.75 -7.55 -23.96
CA TRP A 398 36.51 -7.43 -23.19
C TRP A 398 35.35 -8.11 -23.90
N ARG A 399 34.26 -8.46 -23.22
CA ARG A 399 33.03 -8.93 -23.87
C ARG A 399 31.87 -8.10 -23.40
N SER A 400 30.99 -7.75 -24.34
CA SER A 400 29.82 -6.92 -24.08
C SER A 400 28.52 -7.70 -24.28
N CYS A 401 27.48 -7.26 -23.57
CA CYS A 401 26.14 -7.78 -23.74
C CYS A 401 25.67 -7.52 -25.19
N HIS A 402 25.26 -8.55 -25.92
CA HIS A 402 24.82 -8.37 -27.31
C HIS A 402 23.55 -7.53 -27.46
N ILE A 403 22.77 -7.36 -26.38
CA ILE A 403 21.55 -6.54 -26.34
C ILE A 403 21.90 -5.06 -26.09
N CYS A 404 22.51 -4.73 -24.95
CA CYS A 404 22.77 -3.33 -24.56
C CYS A 404 24.17 -2.82 -24.91
N LYS A 405 25.07 -3.69 -25.40
CA LYS A 405 26.48 -3.42 -25.70
C LYS A 405 27.34 -2.96 -24.51
N GLY A 406 26.80 -2.98 -23.28
CA GLY A 406 27.56 -2.74 -22.06
C GLY A 406 28.44 -3.93 -21.64
N GLY A 407 29.54 -3.67 -20.92
CA GLY A 407 30.44 -4.70 -20.39
C GLY A 407 29.85 -5.49 -19.19
N PHE A 408 30.44 -6.65 -18.89
CA PHE A 408 30.05 -7.51 -17.76
C PHE A 408 30.90 -7.23 -16.52
N TYR A 409 30.30 -7.24 -15.32
CA TYR A 409 30.92 -7.11 -13.99
C TYR A 409 31.78 -5.86 -13.71
N VAL A 410 32.73 -5.50 -14.56
CA VAL A 410 33.64 -4.34 -14.46
C VAL A 410 33.67 -3.64 -15.82
N SER A 411 33.15 -2.42 -15.91
CA SER A 411 33.17 -1.64 -17.16
C SER A 411 34.25 -0.56 -17.08
N PRO A 412 35.25 -0.53 -17.98
CA PRO A 412 36.21 0.58 -18.06
C PRO A 412 35.58 1.91 -18.53
N ALA A 413 34.42 1.85 -19.21
CA ALA A 413 33.88 2.96 -19.98
C ALA A 413 32.75 3.77 -19.30
N ASN A 414 32.25 3.35 -18.13
CA ASN A 414 31.11 3.99 -17.45
C ASN A 414 31.48 4.57 -16.08
N MET A 415 32.53 5.38 -16.01
CA MET A 415 32.80 6.25 -14.85
C MET A 415 31.90 7.51 -14.81
N THR A 416 30.92 7.64 -15.71
CA THR A 416 30.11 8.85 -15.81
C THR A 416 28.60 8.54 -15.78
N GLU A 417 28.03 8.87 -14.62
CA GLU A 417 26.72 9.48 -14.42
C GLU A 417 25.49 8.74 -14.99
N ARG A 418 24.83 7.97 -14.12
CA ARG A 418 23.49 8.29 -13.59
C ARG A 418 23.06 7.19 -12.63
N SER A 419 23.21 7.46 -11.34
CA SER A 419 22.56 6.69 -10.29
C SER A 419 21.05 6.73 -10.50
N HIS A 420 20.45 5.56 -10.73
CA HIS A 420 18.99 5.45 -10.70
C HIS A 420 18.49 5.87 -9.30
N PRO A 421 17.39 6.64 -9.19
CA PRO A 421 16.86 7.04 -7.90
C PRO A 421 16.63 5.81 -7.00
N GLY A 422 17.30 5.76 -5.84
CA GLY A 422 17.08 4.74 -4.80
C GLY A 422 18.07 3.57 -4.74
N VAL A 423 19.09 3.50 -5.61
CA VAL A 423 20.10 2.43 -5.57
C VAL A 423 21.52 3.03 -5.58
N ASP A 424 22.21 3.02 -4.43
CA ASP A 424 23.66 3.24 -4.39
C ASP A 424 24.34 1.97 -4.91
N MET A 425 24.60 1.89 -6.22
CA MET A 425 25.43 0.84 -6.82
C MET A 425 26.79 1.45 -7.16
N PRO A 426 27.92 0.83 -6.75
CA PRO A 426 29.19 1.13 -7.37
C PRO A 426 29.15 0.76 -8.87
N ASP A 427 29.81 1.57 -9.71
CA ASP A 427 29.78 1.53 -11.18
C ASP A 427 30.33 0.19 -11.73
N HIS A 428 29.45 -0.79 -11.87
CA HIS A 428 29.80 -2.15 -12.25
C HIS A 428 28.86 -2.65 -13.35
N GLY A 429 29.40 -3.40 -14.31
CA GLY A 429 28.64 -4.00 -15.41
C GLY A 429 27.62 -5.05 -14.92
N GLU A 430 26.69 -5.45 -15.78
CA GLU A 430 25.69 -6.48 -15.43
C GLU A 430 26.35 -7.85 -15.20
N PRO A 431 25.78 -8.72 -14.32
CA PRO A 431 26.22 -10.10 -14.23
C PRO A 431 26.03 -10.82 -15.57
N ALA A 432 27.04 -11.57 -16.00
CA ALA A 432 26.98 -12.34 -17.23
C ALA A 432 26.15 -13.63 -17.03
N TRP A 433 25.25 -13.89 -17.98
CA TRP A 433 24.36 -15.05 -18.03
C TRP A 433 24.46 -15.73 -19.40
N GLN A 434 24.24 -17.04 -19.45
CA GLN A 434 24.27 -17.78 -20.71
C GLN A 434 22.97 -18.50 -21.00
N MET A 435 22.74 -18.70 -22.29
CA MET A 435 21.64 -19.51 -22.81
C MET A 435 22.06 -20.97 -22.93
N GLU A 436 21.26 -21.91 -22.44
CA GLU A 436 21.65 -23.33 -22.42
C GLU A 436 21.74 -23.95 -23.83
N GLY A 437 20.85 -23.55 -24.76
CA GLY A 437 20.79 -24.16 -26.10
C GLY A 437 21.89 -23.71 -27.08
N CYS A 438 22.32 -22.44 -27.01
CA CYS A 438 23.28 -21.87 -27.97
C CYS A 438 24.54 -21.28 -27.32
N TRP A 439 24.61 -21.33 -25.98
CA TRP A 439 25.73 -20.83 -25.19
C TRP A 439 26.04 -19.35 -25.41
N CYS A 440 25.16 -18.57 -26.02
CA CYS A 440 25.38 -17.13 -26.18
C CYS A 440 25.30 -16.43 -24.81
N ILE A 441 26.19 -15.46 -24.58
CA ILE A 441 26.33 -14.74 -23.29
C ILE A 441 25.69 -13.36 -23.39
N PHE A 442 24.96 -12.98 -22.34
CA PHE A 442 24.24 -11.71 -22.23
C PHE A 442 24.35 -11.17 -20.81
N GLY A 443 24.00 -9.90 -20.63
CA GLY A 443 23.77 -9.35 -19.29
C GLY A 443 22.48 -9.94 -18.76
N ARG A 444 22.49 -10.43 -17.51
CA ARG A 444 21.35 -11.16 -16.95
C ARG A 444 20.08 -10.34 -16.99
N SER A 445 20.14 -9.06 -16.60
CA SER A 445 18.99 -8.16 -16.59
C SER A 445 18.46 -7.91 -18.00
N CYS A 446 19.35 -7.65 -18.96
CA CYS A 446 18.98 -7.52 -20.37
C CYS A 446 18.30 -8.78 -20.93
N LEU A 447 18.87 -9.96 -20.67
CA LEU A 447 18.32 -11.23 -21.14
C LEU A 447 16.98 -11.55 -20.46
N PHE A 448 16.85 -11.23 -19.17
CA PHE A 448 15.61 -11.40 -18.42
C PHE A 448 14.49 -10.60 -19.08
N LYS A 449 14.70 -9.29 -19.27
CA LYS A 449 13.72 -8.42 -19.95
C LYS A 449 13.41 -8.91 -21.36
N TRP A 450 14.43 -9.33 -22.12
CA TRP A 450 14.19 -9.90 -23.46
C TRP A 450 13.25 -11.13 -23.39
N ILE A 451 13.48 -12.07 -22.49
CA ILE A 451 12.63 -13.26 -22.38
C ILE A 451 11.25 -12.91 -21.81
N THR A 452 11.15 -12.01 -20.83
CA THR A 452 9.87 -11.71 -20.15
C THR A 452 9.01 -10.63 -20.81
N ASP A 453 9.62 -9.72 -21.57
CA ASP A 453 8.94 -8.57 -22.18
C ASP A 453 8.69 -8.82 -23.68
N THR A 454 9.60 -9.49 -24.39
CA THR A 454 9.43 -9.82 -25.83
C THR A 454 8.50 -11.02 -26.05
N SER A 455 8.29 -11.87 -25.03
CA SER A 455 7.25 -12.92 -25.02
C SER A 455 5.81 -12.38 -24.93
N ALA A 456 5.65 -11.06 -24.85
CA ALA A 456 4.35 -10.39 -24.97
C ALA A 456 3.84 -10.31 -26.41
N GLU A 457 4.71 -10.44 -27.40
CA GLU A 457 4.34 -10.62 -28.81
C GLU A 457 4.18 -12.13 -29.07
N ALA A 458 3.21 -12.54 -29.88
CA ALA A 458 2.85 -13.94 -30.11
C ALA A 458 3.90 -14.73 -30.93
N ARG A 459 5.18 -14.66 -30.54
CA ARG A 459 6.32 -15.36 -31.15
C ARG A 459 7.08 -16.09 -30.07
N GLU A 460 7.52 -17.30 -30.41
CA GLU A 460 8.46 -18.05 -29.58
C GLU A 460 9.68 -17.16 -29.33
N PRO A 461 10.17 -17.04 -28.09
CA PRO A 461 11.39 -16.32 -27.83
C PRO A 461 12.54 -16.93 -28.63
N GLU A 462 13.47 -16.09 -29.05
CA GLU A 462 14.64 -16.51 -29.81
C GLU A 462 15.88 -15.91 -29.15
N CYS A 463 17.02 -16.58 -29.31
CA CYS A 463 18.29 -16.01 -28.89
C CYS A 463 18.52 -14.68 -29.62
N PRO A 464 18.67 -13.55 -28.90
CA PRO A 464 18.81 -12.23 -29.55
C PRO A 464 20.11 -12.08 -30.36
N ARG A 465 21.07 -13.01 -30.22
CA ARG A 465 22.30 -13.01 -31.00
C ARG A 465 22.23 -13.89 -32.25
N CYS A 466 21.81 -15.13 -32.10
CA CYS A 466 21.93 -16.14 -33.16
C CYS A 466 20.59 -16.63 -33.72
N GLY A 467 19.45 -16.13 -33.22
CA GLY A 467 18.12 -16.54 -33.67
C GLY A 467 17.74 -17.98 -33.30
N ALA A 468 18.56 -18.67 -32.49
CA ALA A 468 18.24 -20.02 -32.03
C ALA A 468 16.91 -20.00 -31.24
N LYS A 469 15.95 -20.78 -31.72
CA LYS A 469 14.65 -20.96 -31.08
C LYS A 469 14.77 -21.85 -29.85
N PHE A 470 14.00 -21.55 -28.82
CA PHE A 470 13.88 -22.43 -27.67
C PHE A 470 12.85 -23.53 -27.94
N PRO A 471 13.01 -24.74 -27.39
CA PRO A 471 12.00 -25.78 -27.51
C PRO A 471 10.65 -25.33 -26.95
N PHE A 472 9.60 -25.41 -27.75
CA PHE A 472 8.22 -25.08 -27.34
C PHE A 472 7.75 -25.92 -26.13
N VAL A 473 8.31 -27.12 -25.97
CA VAL A 473 8.03 -28.02 -24.85
C VAL A 473 8.31 -27.37 -23.49
N GLU A 474 9.32 -26.51 -23.37
CA GLU A 474 9.62 -25.83 -22.10
C GLU A 474 8.53 -24.83 -21.71
N TYR A 475 7.91 -24.16 -22.70
CA TYR A 475 6.77 -23.28 -22.47
C TYR A 475 5.55 -24.09 -22.04
N GLN A 476 5.23 -25.16 -22.77
CA GLN A 476 4.10 -26.03 -22.43
C GLN A 476 4.24 -26.64 -21.04
N LEU A 477 5.44 -27.07 -20.66
CA LEU A 477 5.70 -27.60 -19.32
C LEU A 477 5.54 -26.51 -18.23
N VAL A 478 5.95 -25.27 -18.51
CA VAL A 478 5.75 -24.17 -17.57
C VAL A 478 4.28 -23.75 -17.51
N GLU A 479 3.57 -23.66 -18.62
CA GLU A 479 2.14 -23.35 -18.66
C GLU A 479 1.31 -24.43 -17.97
N ALA A 480 1.59 -25.71 -18.26
CA ALA A 480 0.92 -26.85 -17.62
C ALA A 480 1.21 -26.94 -16.11
N SER A 481 2.44 -26.64 -15.68
CA SER A 481 2.80 -26.68 -14.25
C SER A 481 2.33 -25.47 -13.46
N THR A 482 2.24 -24.30 -14.09
CA THR A 482 1.80 -23.07 -13.41
C THR A 482 0.30 -22.83 -13.53
N GLY A 483 -0.37 -23.39 -14.54
CA GLY A 483 -1.78 -23.12 -14.84
C GLY A 483 -2.03 -21.70 -15.37
N TYR A 484 -0.99 -21.04 -15.90
CA TYR A 484 -1.11 -19.71 -16.52
C TYR A 484 -0.42 -19.67 -17.88
N SER A 485 -1.12 -19.12 -18.88
CA SER A 485 -0.50 -18.77 -20.16
C SER A 485 0.60 -17.74 -19.92
N ILE A 486 1.77 -18.01 -20.49
CA ILE A 486 2.93 -17.10 -20.48
C ILE A 486 2.65 -15.91 -21.40
N ARG A 487 1.71 -16.07 -22.34
CA ARG A 487 1.26 -15.09 -23.32
C ARG A 487 0.27 -14.08 -22.72
N LYS A 488 -0.22 -13.15 -23.55
CA LYS A 488 -1.18 -12.11 -23.16
C LYS A 488 -2.64 -12.59 -23.10
N ASP A 489 -2.88 -13.90 -23.09
CA ASP A 489 -4.24 -14.45 -23.10
C ASP A 489 -4.99 -14.13 -21.79
N PRO A 490 -6.33 -13.97 -21.81
CA PRO A 490 -7.12 -13.79 -20.59
C PRO A 490 -6.88 -14.91 -19.57
N PRO A 491 -7.00 -14.65 -18.26
CA PRO A 491 -6.94 -15.71 -17.25
C PRO A 491 -8.09 -16.71 -17.50
N GLY A 492 -7.77 -18.01 -17.65
CA GLY A 492 -8.76 -19.08 -17.80
C GLY A 492 -8.84 -19.75 -19.17
N ASP A 493 -8.09 -19.28 -20.17
CA ASP A 493 -8.06 -19.87 -21.53
C ASP A 493 -6.92 -20.91 -21.72
N LEU A 494 -6.64 -21.72 -20.70
CA LEU A 494 -5.71 -22.86 -20.81
C LEU A 494 -6.46 -24.17 -21.06
#